data_AF-A0A9D4PM05-F1
#
_entry.id   AF-A0A9D4PM05-F1
#
_cell.length_a   1.000
_cell.length_b   1.000
_cell.length_c   1.000
_cell.angle_alpha   90.00
_cell.angle_beta   90.00
_cell.angle_gamma   90.00
#
_symmetry.space_group_name_H-M   'P 1'
#
loop_
_entity.id
_entity.type
_entity.pdbx_description
1 polymer ?
#
loop_
_entity_poly.entity_id
_entity_poly.type
_entity_poly.pdbx_seq_one_letter_code
_entity_poly.pdbx_strand_id
1 'polypeptide(L)'
;MLNYAAKLQERSIRVRIHWIPGHTNIPGNELVHHRALQHQSKEQLGDASSEQTATFIQEDTHEASYRAKVQRRQKLRAKLEEATKHNATPPRSTRPYEVIVKRLQTRSFTTIPVLHKMYPTKYPDPNCAYCQAPATAEHIPGNAQFTNQAELLS
;
A
#
# COMPACT_ATOMS: atom_id res chain seq x y z
N MET A 1 23.77 -30.50 -4.83
CA MET A 1 23.81 -29.08 -5.27
C MET A 1 24.87 -28.93 -6.36
N LEU A 2 24.51 -28.42 -7.53
CA LEU A 2 25.47 -28.20 -8.62
C LEU A 2 26.37 -27.01 -8.30
N ASN A 3 27.69 -27.24 -8.17
CA ASN A 3 28.66 -26.17 -7.98
C ASN A 3 28.97 -25.48 -9.32
N TYR A 4 28.13 -24.51 -9.68
CA TYR A 4 28.27 -23.75 -10.92
C TYR A 4 29.58 -22.96 -11.00
N ALA A 5 30.14 -22.54 -9.87
CA ALA A 5 31.41 -21.81 -9.84
C ALA A 5 32.58 -22.70 -10.33
N ALA A 6 32.64 -23.95 -9.87
CA ALA A 6 33.66 -24.91 -10.33
C ALA A 6 33.59 -25.15 -11.84
N LYS A 7 32.38 -25.31 -12.40
CA LYS A 7 32.17 -25.50 -13.85
C LYS A 7 32.55 -24.27 -14.68
N LEU A 8 32.35 -23.07 -14.16
CA LEU A 8 32.75 -21.83 -14.85
C LEU A 8 34.27 -21.65 -14.84
N GLN A 9 34.92 -22.08 -13.75
CA GLN A 9 36.37 -22.05 -13.60
C GLN A 9 37.07 -23.04 -14.53
N GLU A 10 36.57 -24.27 -14.64
CA GLU A 10 37.05 -25.28 -15.61
C GLU A 10 36.98 -24.78 -17.06
N ARG A 11 35.98 -23.96 -17.38
CA ARG A 11 35.77 -23.41 -18.73
C ARG A 11 36.49 -22.08 -18.99
N SER A 12 37.26 -21.58 -18.02
CA SER A 12 37.97 -20.29 -18.12
C SER A 12 37.05 -19.11 -18.51
N ILE A 13 35.78 -19.15 -18.08
CA ILE A 13 34.80 -18.11 -18.41
C ILE A 13 34.97 -16.93 -17.45
N ARG A 14 35.20 -15.74 -17.98
CA ARG A 14 35.23 -14.50 -17.19
C ARG A 14 33.82 -13.94 -17.04
N VAL A 15 33.37 -13.80 -15.80
CA VAL A 15 32.05 -13.23 -15.47
C VAL A 15 32.24 -11.81 -14.93
N ARG A 16 31.44 -10.87 -15.42
CA ARG A 16 31.41 -9.49 -14.93
C ARG A 16 30.05 -9.20 -14.34
N ILE A 17 30.03 -8.72 -13.11
CA ILE A 17 28.80 -8.38 -12.39
C ILE A 17 28.70 -6.86 -12.34
N HIS A 18 27.62 -6.32 -12.88
CA HIS A 18 27.29 -4.89 -12.80
C HIS A 18 26.12 -4.71 -11.85
N TRP A 19 26.29 -3.85 -10.84
CA TRP A 19 25.19 -3.43 -9.99
C TRP A 19 24.48 -2.23 -10.62
N ILE A 20 23.16 -2.30 -10.68
CA ILE A 20 22.31 -1.23 -11.21
C ILE A 20 21.22 -0.96 -10.14
N PRO A 21 21.01 0.31 -9.73
CA PRO A 21 19.92 0.64 -8.82
C PRO A 21 18.55 0.35 -9.47
N GLY A 22 17.57 -0.05 -8.66
CA GLY A 22 16.19 -0.24 -9.12
C GLY A 22 15.53 1.07 -9.54
N HIS A 23 14.54 0.99 -10.43
CA HIS A 23 13.71 2.13 -10.87
C HIS A 23 14.51 3.28 -11.50
N THR A 24 15.54 2.92 -12.26
CA THR A 24 16.43 3.87 -12.95
C THR A 24 16.00 4.13 -14.40
N ASN A 25 14.85 3.58 -14.83
CA ASN A 25 14.34 3.64 -16.20
C ASN A 25 15.29 3.04 -17.25
N ILE A 26 16.22 2.19 -16.82
CA ILE A 26 17.06 1.41 -17.73
C ILE A 26 16.21 0.25 -18.27
N PRO A 27 15.91 0.19 -19.58
CA PRO A 27 14.89 -0.73 -20.11
C PRO A 27 15.11 -2.20 -19.74
N GLY A 28 16.36 -2.67 -19.80
CA GLY A 28 16.70 -4.05 -19.43
C GLY A 28 16.54 -4.36 -17.94
N ASN A 29 16.85 -3.38 -17.08
CA ASN A 29 16.71 -3.52 -15.63
C ASN A 29 15.23 -3.57 -15.20
N GLU A 30 14.42 -2.66 -15.77
CA GLU A 30 12.98 -2.64 -15.49
C GLU A 30 12.28 -3.89 -16.04
N LEU A 31 12.69 -4.39 -17.21
CA LEU A 31 12.14 -5.63 -17.78
C LEU A 31 12.38 -6.83 -16.85
N VAL A 32 13.60 -6.97 -16.33
CA VAL A 32 13.94 -8.05 -15.38
C VAL A 32 13.17 -7.89 -14.08
N HIS A 33 13.06 -6.67 -13.55
CA HIS A 33 12.26 -6.37 -12.37
C HIS A 33 10.78 -6.76 -12.56
N HIS A 34 10.17 -6.39 -13.68
CA HIS A 34 8.79 -6.76 -14.00
C HIS A 34 8.60 -8.27 -14.13
N ARG A 35 9.51 -8.98 -14.79
CA ARG A 35 9.45 -10.46 -14.89
C ARG A 35 9.58 -11.12 -13.53
N ALA A 36 10.50 -10.67 -12.68
CA ALA A 36 10.67 -11.20 -11.34
C ALA A 36 9.38 -11.08 -10.50
N LEU A 37 8.69 -9.93 -10.59
CA LEU A 37 7.40 -9.72 -9.93
C LEU A 37 6.30 -10.67 -10.44
N GLN A 38 6.26 -10.96 -11.74
CA GLN A 38 5.29 -11.90 -12.33
C GLN A 38 5.50 -13.35 -11.87
N HIS A 39 6.75 -13.74 -11.59
CA HIS A 39 7.05 -15.08 -11.09
C HIS A 39 6.86 -15.20 -9.56
N GLN A 40 7.10 -14.13 -8.80
CA GLN A 40 6.78 -14.11 -7.36
C GLN A 40 5.29 -14.35 -7.08
N SER A 41 4.38 -13.89 -7.95
CA SER A 41 2.94 -14.15 -7.78
C SER A 41 2.52 -15.60 -8.03
N LYS A 42 3.35 -16.40 -8.73
CA LYS A 42 3.03 -17.80 -9.03
C LYS A 42 3.46 -18.77 -7.94
N GLU A 43 4.54 -18.48 -7.21
CA GLU A 43 5.05 -19.37 -6.14
C GLU A 43 4.20 -19.35 -4.85
N GLN A 44 3.24 -18.43 -4.70
CA GLN A 44 2.30 -18.41 -3.57
C GLN A 44 0.98 -19.16 -3.83
N LEU A 45 0.75 -19.67 -5.03
CA LEU A 45 -0.43 -20.49 -5.34
C LEU A 45 0.07 -21.90 -5.65
N GLY A 46 -0.08 -22.78 -4.66
CA GLY A 46 0.21 -24.20 -4.81
C GLY A 46 -0.49 -24.79 -6.04
N ASP A 47 0.29 -25.60 -6.74
CA ASP A 47 -0.09 -26.68 -7.66
C ASP A 47 -1.55 -26.67 -8.14
N ALA A 48 -1.81 -25.94 -9.22
CA ALA A 48 -2.95 -26.20 -10.08
C ALA A 48 -2.43 -26.27 -11.52
N SER A 49 -2.27 -27.50 -12.00
CA SER A 49 -2.04 -27.80 -13.40
C SER A 49 -3.16 -27.18 -14.25
N SER A 50 -2.81 -26.21 -15.08
CA SER A 50 -3.54 -25.97 -16.32
C SER A 50 -2.58 -25.40 -17.36
N GLU A 51 -2.04 -26.29 -18.18
CA GLU A 51 -1.66 -25.93 -19.53
C GLU A 51 -2.93 -25.44 -20.24
N GLN A 52 -3.03 -24.12 -20.46
CA GLN A 52 -3.85 -23.56 -21.53
C GLN A 52 -3.53 -22.07 -21.72
N THR A 53 -3.01 -21.77 -22.91
CA THR A 53 -3.16 -20.48 -23.61
C THR A 53 -2.70 -19.22 -22.86
N ALA A 54 -1.39 -19.05 -22.71
CA ALA A 54 -0.77 -17.77 -22.40
C ALA A 54 -0.44 -16.98 -23.69
N THR A 55 -1.47 -16.60 -24.42
CA THR A 55 -1.36 -15.63 -25.52
C THR A 55 -2.57 -14.70 -25.41
N PHE A 56 -2.33 -13.38 -25.33
CA PHE A 56 -3.32 -12.30 -25.50
C PHE A 56 -4.11 -11.68 -24.31
N ILE A 57 -3.65 -11.69 -23.04
CA ILE A 57 -4.33 -10.92 -21.96
C ILE A 57 -3.39 -10.13 -21.01
N GLN A 58 -2.24 -9.63 -21.48
CA GLN A 58 -1.33 -8.87 -20.59
C GLN A 58 -1.44 -7.33 -20.68
N GLU A 59 -1.84 -6.75 -21.82
CA GLU A 59 -1.90 -5.28 -21.97
C GLU A 59 -3.05 -4.63 -21.17
N ASP A 60 -4.20 -5.30 -21.05
CA ASP A 60 -5.37 -4.74 -20.35
C ASP A 60 -5.16 -4.58 -18.83
N THR A 61 -4.34 -5.43 -18.21
CA THR A 61 -4.17 -5.42 -16.75
C THR A 61 -3.35 -4.24 -16.24
N HIS A 62 -2.32 -3.83 -17.00
CA HIS A 62 -1.48 -2.70 -16.64
C HIS A 62 -2.24 -1.38 -16.80
N GLU A 63 -2.98 -1.24 -17.89
CA GLU A 63 -3.77 -0.04 -18.14
C GLU A 63 -4.96 0.08 -17.17
N ALA A 64 -5.66 -1.02 -16.86
CA ALA A 64 -6.70 -1.03 -15.83
C ALA A 64 -6.14 -0.66 -14.45
N SER A 65 -4.96 -1.20 -14.08
CA SER A 65 -4.27 -0.86 -12.83
C SER A 65 -3.86 0.61 -12.76
N TYR A 66 -3.35 1.16 -13.87
CA TYR A 66 -3.02 2.57 -13.98
C TYR A 66 -4.26 3.47 -13.85
N ARG A 67 -5.34 3.16 -14.58
CA ARG A 67 -6.61 3.88 -14.48
C ARG A 67 -7.17 3.85 -13.06
N ALA A 68 -7.13 2.70 -12.38
CA ALA A 68 -7.54 2.58 -10.99
C ALA A 68 -6.70 3.46 -10.04
N LYS A 69 -5.37 3.51 -10.23
CA LYS A 69 -4.49 4.40 -9.45
C LYS A 69 -4.82 5.88 -9.69
N VAL A 70 -5.06 6.29 -10.93
CA VAL A 70 -5.43 7.67 -11.28
C VAL A 70 -6.77 8.04 -10.66
N GLN A 71 -7.80 7.21 -10.81
CA GLN A 71 -9.12 7.42 -10.21
C GLN A 71 -9.04 7.53 -8.69
N ARG A 72 -8.24 6.67 -8.03
CA ARG A 72 -8.03 6.74 -6.58
C ARG A 72 -7.39 8.07 -6.16
N ARG A 73 -6.40 8.56 -6.92
CA ARG A 73 -5.76 9.86 -6.66
C ARG A 73 -6.74 11.02 -6.84
N GLN A 74 -7.57 10.99 -7.88
CA GLN A 74 -8.59 12.00 -8.13
C GLN A 74 -9.63 12.04 -7.01
N LYS A 75 -10.16 10.88 -6.59
CA LYS A 75 -11.09 10.78 -5.45
C LYS A 75 -10.50 11.34 -4.15
N LEU A 76 -9.21 11.05 -3.89
CA LEU A 76 -8.54 11.57 -2.71
C LEU A 76 -8.35 13.09 -2.76
N ARG A 77 -7.99 13.64 -3.94
CA ARG A 77 -7.88 15.09 -4.14
C ARG A 77 -9.21 15.80 -3.92
N ALA A 78 -10.30 15.28 -4.50
CA ALA A 78 -11.62 15.86 -4.31
C ALA A 78 -12.05 15.86 -2.83
N LYS A 79 -11.80 14.75 -2.11
CA LYS A 79 -12.05 14.69 -0.66
C LYS A 79 -11.22 15.68 0.14
N LEU A 80 -9.95 15.84 -0.24
CA LEU A 80 -9.04 16.78 0.42
C LEU A 80 -9.51 18.22 0.20
N GLU A 81 -9.81 18.58 -1.05
CA GLU A 81 -10.30 19.90 -1.43
C GLU A 81 -11.56 20.27 -0.64
N GLU A 82 -12.54 19.36 -0.59
CA GLU A 82 -13.76 19.54 0.20
C GLU A 82 -13.47 19.71 1.69
N ALA A 83 -12.60 18.89 2.26
CA ALA A 83 -12.26 18.98 3.68
C ALA A 83 -11.46 20.25 4.02
N THR A 84 -10.63 20.75 3.10
CA THR A 84 -9.83 21.97 3.28
C THR A 84 -10.64 23.26 3.16
N LYS A 85 -11.80 23.26 2.47
CA LYS A 85 -12.69 24.43 2.41
C LYS A 85 -13.12 24.91 3.80
N HIS A 86 -13.32 23.97 4.71
CA HIS A 86 -13.83 24.25 6.06
C HIS A 86 -12.74 24.22 7.14
N ASN A 87 -11.61 23.56 6.88
CA ASN A 87 -10.56 23.36 7.88
C ASN A 87 -9.17 23.53 7.24
N ALA A 88 -8.73 24.77 7.06
CA ALA A 88 -7.36 25.02 6.59
C ALA A 88 -6.35 24.60 7.67
N THR A 89 -5.28 23.92 7.27
CA THR A 89 -4.18 23.62 8.21
C THR A 89 -3.51 24.94 8.63
N PRO A 90 -3.21 25.16 9.93
CA PRO A 90 -2.60 26.39 10.39
C PRO A 90 -1.29 26.70 9.63
N PRO A 91 -1.05 27.99 9.27
CA PRO A 91 0.20 28.40 8.67
C PRO A 91 1.36 28.10 9.62
N ARG A 92 2.51 27.67 9.08
CA ARG A 92 3.73 27.27 9.83
C ARG A 92 3.63 25.96 10.61
N SER A 93 2.70 25.08 10.27
CA SER A 93 2.72 23.72 10.79
C SER A 93 3.90 22.92 10.25
N THR A 94 4.37 21.93 11.02
CA THR A 94 5.40 21.02 10.55
C THR A 94 4.80 20.01 9.57
N ARG A 95 5.59 19.53 8.61
CA ARG A 95 5.13 18.53 7.64
C ARG A 95 4.49 17.28 8.29
N PRO A 96 5.03 16.70 9.38
CA PRO A 96 4.36 15.60 10.08
C PRO A 96 2.95 15.97 10.60
N TYR A 97 2.79 17.17 11.14
CA TYR A 97 1.51 17.66 11.64
C TYR A 97 0.50 17.83 10.50
N GLU A 98 0.91 18.40 9.36
CA GLU A 98 0.04 18.51 8.18
C GLU A 98 -0.48 17.16 7.72
N VAL A 99 0.36 16.13 7.73
CA VAL A 99 -0.04 14.76 7.34
C VAL A 99 -1.10 14.21 8.29
N ILE A 100 -0.96 14.45 9.61
CA ILE A 100 -1.94 14.03 10.61
C ILE A 100 -3.28 14.74 10.36
N VAL A 101 -3.25 16.08 10.24
CA VAL A 101 -4.46 16.88 10.00
C VAL A 101 -5.17 16.43 8.72
N LYS A 102 -4.43 16.26 7.61
CA LYS A 102 -4.99 15.78 6.34
C LYS A 102 -5.63 14.39 6.48
N ARG A 103 -5.00 13.47 7.21
CA ARG A 103 -5.55 12.13 7.45
C ARG A 103 -6.81 12.14 8.31
N LEU A 104 -6.89 13.02 9.30
CA LEU A 104 -8.09 13.24 10.10
C LEU A 104 -9.23 13.78 9.22
N GLN A 105 -8.94 14.82 8.44
CA GLN A 105 -9.86 15.44 7.49
C GLN A 105 -10.41 14.46 6.45
N THR A 106 -9.55 13.62 5.86
CA THR A 106 -9.96 12.64 4.85
C THR A 106 -10.44 11.32 5.44
N ARG A 107 -10.53 11.21 6.79
CA ARG A 107 -10.86 9.98 7.53
C ARG A 107 -10.04 8.76 7.07
N SER A 108 -8.79 8.99 6.69
CA SER A 108 -7.90 7.97 6.11
C SER A 108 -6.84 7.51 7.10
N PHE A 109 -7.06 7.71 8.39
CA PHE A 109 -6.17 7.24 9.43
C PHE A 109 -6.23 5.71 9.52
N THR A 110 -5.11 5.09 9.89
CA THR A 110 -5.06 3.65 10.09
C THR A 110 -5.80 3.31 11.38
N THR A 111 -6.98 2.70 11.27
CA THR A 111 -7.81 2.34 12.43
C THR A 111 -7.28 1.10 13.15
N ILE A 112 -7.68 0.88 14.40
CA ILE A 112 -7.26 -0.29 15.20
C ILE A 112 -7.60 -1.62 14.50
N PRO A 113 -8.79 -1.81 13.87
CA PRO A 113 -9.07 -3.00 13.08
C PRO A 113 -8.08 -3.24 11.94
N VAL A 114 -7.62 -2.17 11.28
CA VAL A 114 -6.63 -2.27 10.20
C VAL A 114 -5.26 -2.62 10.77
N LEU A 115 -4.89 -2.05 11.92
CA LEU A 115 -3.65 -2.36 12.62
C LEU A 115 -3.64 -3.80 13.17
N HIS A 116 -4.76 -4.29 13.70
CA HIS A 116 -4.93 -5.67 14.14
C HIS A 116 -4.71 -6.64 12.98
N LYS A 117 -5.25 -6.35 11.79
CA LYS A 117 -5.01 -7.16 10.59
C LYS A 117 -3.54 -7.22 10.16
N MET A 118 -2.79 -6.13 10.34
CA MET A 118 -1.36 -6.07 9.95
C MET A 118 -0.43 -6.62 11.03
N TYR A 119 -0.74 -6.37 12.30
CA TYR A 119 0.11 -6.66 13.45
C TYR A 119 -0.74 -7.19 14.62
N PRO A 120 -1.31 -8.39 14.52
CA PRO A 120 -2.26 -8.91 15.50
C PRO A 120 -1.63 -9.11 16.89
N THR A 121 -0.32 -9.39 16.96
CA THR A 121 0.40 -9.54 18.24
C THR A 121 0.58 -8.22 18.98
N LYS A 122 0.70 -7.10 18.25
CA LYS A 122 0.87 -5.76 18.83
C LYS A 122 -0.46 -5.06 19.11
N TYR A 123 -1.49 -5.36 18.31
CA TYR A 123 -2.84 -4.83 18.46
C TYR A 123 -3.80 -6.01 18.54
N PRO A 124 -3.98 -6.66 19.71
CA PRO A 124 -4.73 -7.90 19.82
C PRO A 124 -6.25 -7.73 19.72
N ASP A 125 -6.77 -6.55 20.10
CA ASP A 125 -8.19 -6.25 20.05
C ASP A 125 -8.48 -5.24 18.92
N PRO A 126 -9.33 -5.56 17.93
CA PRO A 126 -9.77 -4.62 16.90
C PRO A 126 -10.80 -3.58 17.42
N ASN A 127 -11.34 -3.78 18.62
CA ASN A 127 -12.38 -2.93 19.19
C ASN A 127 -11.79 -1.74 19.95
N CYS A 128 -12.62 -0.71 20.10
CA CYS A 128 -12.31 0.44 20.93
C CYS A 128 -12.42 0.05 22.41
N ALA A 129 -11.40 0.41 23.20
CA ALA A 129 -11.37 0.13 24.63
C ALA A 129 -12.56 0.72 25.43
N TYR A 130 -13.18 1.79 24.93
CA TYR A 130 -14.25 2.51 25.62
C TYR A 130 -15.65 2.02 25.27
N CYS A 131 -15.96 1.83 23.98
CA CYS A 131 -17.30 1.47 23.52
C CYS A 131 -17.41 0.01 23.05
N GLN A 132 -16.30 -0.74 23.01
CA GLN A 132 -16.23 -2.14 22.59
C GLN A 132 -16.73 -2.43 21.15
N ALA A 133 -17.01 -1.39 20.36
CA ALA A 133 -17.30 -1.50 18.94
C ALA A 133 -16.01 -1.46 18.10
N PRO A 134 -16.01 -1.97 16.85
CA PRO A 134 -14.85 -1.89 15.96
C PRO A 134 -14.37 -0.46 15.80
N ALA A 135 -13.09 -0.19 16.13
CA ALA A 135 -12.63 1.20 16.16
C ALA A 135 -12.62 1.80 14.75
N THR A 136 -13.41 2.86 14.57
CA THR A 136 -13.44 3.70 13.37
C THR A 136 -12.50 4.91 13.52
N ALA A 137 -12.31 5.68 12.44
CA ALA A 137 -11.52 6.92 12.48
C ALA A 137 -12.13 8.01 13.39
N GLU A 138 -13.36 7.83 13.86
CA GLU A 138 -14.03 8.72 14.80
C GLU A 138 -13.58 8.49 16.25
N HIS A 139 -13.03 7.30 16.54
CA HIS A 139 -12.50 6.95 17.87
C HIS A 139 -11.09 7.52 18.12
N ILE A 140 -10.48 8.18 17.14
CA ILE A 140 -9.16 8.80 17.30
C ILE A 140 -9.34 10.13 18.05
N PRO A 141 -8.55 10.39 19.11
CA PRO A 141 -8.63 11.63 19.87
C PRO A 141 -8.32 12.81 18.93
N GLY A 142 -9.36 13.57 18.60
CA GLY A 142 -9.36 14.59 17.53
C GLY A 142 -10.71 14.71 16.81
N ASN A 143 -11.52 13.64 16.76
CA ASN A 143 -12.93 13.69 16.33
C ASN A 143 -13.92 13.50 17.49
N ALA A 144 -13.50 12.86 18.58
CA ALA A 144 -14.34 12.52 19.73
C ALA A 144 -14.55 13.67 20.73
N GLN A 145 -14.76 14.91 20.27
CA GLN A 145 -15.19 16.02 21.14
C GLN A 145 -16.61 16.53 20.88
N PHE A 146 -17.39 16.02 19.92
CA PHE A 146 -18.69 16.66 19.60
C PHE A 146 -19.86 15.74 19.20
N THR A 147 -19.98 14.51 19.73
CA THR A 147 -21.22 13.73 19.49
C THR A 147 -21.88 13.14 20.73
N ASN A 148 -21.49 13.55 21.95
CA ASN A 148 -22.13 13.08 23.19
C ASN A 148 -22.70 14.21 24.06
N GLN A 149 -23.37 15.21 23.48
CA GLN A 149 -24.21 16.16 24.26
C GLN A 149 -25.51 16.63 23.55
N ALA A 150 -25.97 15.99 22.45
CA ALA A 150 -27.21 16.42 21.77
C ALA A 150 -28.44 15.51 22.00
N GLU A 151 -28.31 14.36 22.68
CA GLU A 151 -29.44 13.40 22.86
C GLU A 151 -29.73 13.05 24.33
N LEU A 152 -29.35 13.91 25.28
CA LEU A 152 -29.72 13.75 26.70
C LEU A 152 -30.62 14.88 27.25
N LEU A 153 -31.26 15.67 26.38
CA LEU A 153 -32.30 16.65 26.75
C LEU A 153 -33.48 16.68 25.76
N SER A 154 -34.07 15.51 25.48
CA SER A 154 -35.42 15.41 24.90
C SER A 154 -36.13 14.18 25.44
#